data_AF-A0A838FC79-F1
#
_entry.id   AF-A0A838FC79-F1
#
_cell.length_a   1.000
_cell.length_b   1.000
_cell.length_c   1.000
_cell.angle_alpha   90.00
_cell.angle_beta   90.00
_cell.angle_gamma   90.00
#
_symmetry.space_group_name_H-M   'P 1'
#
loop_
_entity.id
_entity.type
_entity.pdbx_description
1 polymer ?
#
loop_
_entity_poly.entity_id
_entity_poly.type
_entity_poly.pdbx_seq_one_letter_code
_entity_poly.pdbx_strand_id
1 'polypeptide(L)' 'MNKISVFPGSFDPVTIGHIDIINRGLSLFDKL' A
#
# COMPACT_ATOMS: atom_id res chain seq x y z
N MET A 1 9.89 -16.94 -0.30
CA MET A 1 10.57 -15.66 -0.59
C MET A 1 9.52 -14.59 -0.36
N ASN A 2 9.69 -13.71 0.63
CA ASN A 2 8.67 -12.70 0.93
C ASN A 2 8.66 -11.63 -0.16
N LYS A 3 7.50 -11.40 -0.77
CA LYS A 3 7.26 -10.29 -1.69
C LYS A 3 6.93 -9.04 -0.88
N ILE A 4 7.86 -8.10 -0.84
CA ILE A 4 7.69 -6.81 -0.15
C ILE A 4 7.40 -5.76 -1.21
N SER A 5 6.32 -5.01 -1.00
CA SER A 5 5.97 -3.84 -1.80
C SER A 5 6.30 -2.55 -1.05
N VAL A 6 6.35 -1.44 -1.78
CA VAL A 6 6.56 -0.09 -1.23
C VAL A 6 5.54 0.82 -1.89
N PHE A 7 4.82 1.60 -1.08
CA PHE A 7 3.87 2.61 -1.55
C PHE A 7 4.41 4.00 -1.25
N PRO A 8 5.21 4.61 -2.15
CA PRO A 8 5.82 5.91 -1.92
C PRO A 8 4.84 7.05 -2.24
N GLY A 9 4.92 8.15 -1.49
CA GLY A 9 4.12 9.34 -1.69
C GLY A 9 4.35 10.37 -0.59
N SER A 10 3.97 11.63 -0.86
CA SER A 10 4.04 12.70 0.17
C SER A 10 3.01 12.47 1.29
N PHE A 11 1.87 11.84 0.96
CA PHE A 11 0.81 11.50 1.90
C PHE A 11 0.38 12.61 2.86
N ASP A 12 0.40 13.86 2.39
CA ASP A 12 0.02 15.04 3.16
C ASP A 12 -1.24 15.68 2.54
N PRO A 13 -2.46 15.28 2.96
CA PRO A 13 -2.78 14.25 3.97
C PRO A 13 -2.97 12.84 3.37
N VAL A 14 -2.98 11.83 4.25
CA VAL A 14 -3.48 10.49 3.91
C VAL A 14 -4.99 10.55 3.69
N THR A 15 -5.48 9.88 2.64
CA THR A 15 -6.90 9.87 2.26
C THR A 15 -7.44 8.45 2.27
N ILE A 16 -8.78 8.31 2.25
CA ILE A 16 -9.45 7.01 2.12
C ILE A 16 -9.02 6.30 0.82
N GLY A 17 -8.73 7.05 -0.25
CA GLY A 17 -8.21 6.49 -1.50
C GLY A 17 -6.83 5.84 -1.35
N HIS A 18 -5.93 6.41 -0.54
CA HIS A 18 -4.64 5.78 -0.24
C HIS A 18 -4.85 4.44 0.49
N ILE A 19 -5.76 4.40 1.44
CA ILE A 19 -6.10 3.18 2.20
C ILE A 19 -6.72 2.12 1.29
N ASP A 20 -7.61 2.51 0.36
CA ASP A 20 -8.20 1.58 -0.61
C ASP A 20 -7.14 0.91 -1.50
N ILE A 21 -6.17 1.70 -2.01
CA ILE A 21 -5.07 1.18 -2.83
C ILE A 21 -4.21 0.19 -2.03
N ILE A 22 -3.86 0.53 -0.78
CA ILE A 22 -3.10 -0.35 0.11
C ILE A 22 -3.84 -1.67 0.31
N ASN A 23 -5.13 -1.62 0.66
CA ASN A 23 -5.94 -2.82 0.91
C ASN A 23 -6.04 -3.74 -0.31
N ARG A 24 -6.17 -3.18 -1.51
CA ARG A 24 -6.14 -3.97 -2.75
C ARG A 24 -4.79 -4.65 -2.99
N GLY A 25 -3.70 -3.94 -2.66
CA GLY A 25 -2.33 -4.42 -2.80
C GLY A 25 -1.95 -5.56 -1.85
N LEU A 26 -2.57 -5.65 -0.68
CA LEU A 26 -2.29 -6.71 0.32
C LEU A 26 -2.56 -8.13 -0.20
N SER A 27 -3.40 -8.30 -1.21
CA SER A 27 -3.64 -9.61 -1.84
C SER A 27 -2.49 -10.08 -2.75
N LEU A 28 -1.57 -9.18 -3.11
CA LEU A 28 -0.51 -9.42 -4.10
C LEU A 28 0.89 -9.57 -3.47
N PHE A 29 1.06 -9.09 -2.24
CA PHE A 29 2.35 -9.01 -1.55
C PHE A 29 2.22 -9.51 -0.10
N ASP A 30 3.26 -10.16 0.39
CA ASP A 30 3.30 -10.64 1.78
C ASP A 30 3.49 -9.47 2.77
N LYS A 31 4.01 -8.34 2.28
CA LYS A 31 4.21 -7.11 3.04
C LYS A 31 4.12 -5.88 2.14
N LEU A 32 3.60 -4.78 2.67
CA LEU A 32 3.51 -3.47 2.04
C LEU A 32 4.31 -2.43 2.85
#